data_AF-A0A915JFQ2-F1
#
_entry.id   AF-A0A915JFQ2-F1
#
_cell.length_a   1.000
_cell.length_b   1.000
_cell.length_c   1.000
_cell.angle_alpha   90.00
_cell.angle_beta   90.00
_cell.angle_gamma   90.00
#
_symmetry.space_group_name_H-M   'P 1'
#
loop_
_entity.id
_entity.type
_entity.pdbx_description
1 polymer ?
#
loop_
_entity_poly.entity_id
_entity_poly.type
_entity_poly.pdbx_seq_one_letter_code
_entity_poly.pdbx_strand_id
1 'polypeptide(L)'
;AIFLPLALACAAHASSKNGVLGDPALECDTKRMLLTLRTQKPFRGKIYVRGNSHKRECLADYSTATAHSATIDHGNTVIDQSQNRNFTIIRTTIDHDSCHTEKIKTFENKNLDFVEILLTLKQELSPNGIAFENTIIVQFHRHMVTLGDKSFNVRCFYAESETTVESKFEVSMIPTGLIQHDMQMPNCIYSVRGQTLNGPLIKSAEVGATVFHKWECKGGSGK
;
A
#
# COMPACT_ATOMS: atom_id res chain seq x y z
N ALA A 1 -66.27 24.06 -29.66
CA ALA A 1 -64.85 24.09 -30.03
C ALA A 1 -64.06 23.36 -28.95
N ILE A 2 -63.22 22.41 -29.36
CA ILE A 2 -62.63 21.35 -28.55
C ILE A 2 -61.49 21.91 -27.68
N PHE A 3 -61.55 21.69 -26.36
CA PHE A 3 -60.42 21.91 -25.45
C PHE A 3 -59.46 20.71 -25.59
N LEU A 4 -58.28 20.95 -26.17
CA LEU A 4 -57.17 19.99 -26.14
C LEU A 4 -56.42 20.16 -24.82
N PRO A 5 -56.20 19.11 -24.01
CA PRO A 5 -55.31 19.22 -22.87
C PRO A 5 -53.88 19.29 -23.41
N LEU A 6 -53.17 20.36 -23.07
CA LEU A 6 -51.73 20.47 -23.29
C LEU A 6 -51.06 19.47 -22.33
N ALA A 7 -50.98 18.21 -22.73
CA ALA A 7 -50.13 17.25 -22.06
C ALA A 7 -48.68 17.73 -22.25
N LEU A 8 -48.12 18.38 -21.23
CA LEU A 8 -46.68 18.52 -21.09
C LEU A 8 -46.11 17.10 -21.01
N ALA A 9 -45.79 16.52 -22.15
CA ALA A 9 -44.88 15.39 -22.21
C ALA A 9 -43.57 15.89 -21.62
N CYS A 10 -43.20 15.39 -20.45
CA CYS A 10 -41.84 15.51 -19.96
C CYS A 10 -40.97 14.75 -20.98
N ALA A 11 -40.42 15.47 -21.96
CA ALA A 11 -39.40 14.92 -22.82
C ALA A 11 -38.21 14.62 -21.91
N ALA A 12 -38.09 13.36 -21.48
CA ALA A 12 -36.88 12.87 -20.86
C ALA A 12 -35.77 13.11 -21.87
N HIS A 13 -35.02 14.19 -21.67
CA HIS A 13 -33.77 14.42 -22.38
C HIS A 13 -32.94 13.17 -22.10
N ALA A 14 -32.73 12.35 -23.13
CA ALA A 14 -31.82 11.22 -23.06
C ALA A 14 -30.40 11.81 -22.92
N SER A 15 -30.06 12.24 -21.71
CA SER A 15 -28.69 12.58 -21.34
C SER A 15 -27.90 11.34 -21.66
N SER A 16 -27.00 11.46 -22.63
CA SER A 16 -26.24 10.33 -23.09
C SER A 16 -25.38 9.86 -21.93
N LYS A 17 -25.84 8.81 -21.24
CA LYS A 17 -25.16 8.31 -20.05
C LYS A 17 -23.81 7.81 -20.52
N ASN A 18 -22.75 8.54 -20.16
CA ASN A 18 -21.39 8.06 -20.35
C ASN A 18 -21.23 6.79 -19.49
N GLY A 19 -20.43 5.85 -19.96
CA GLY A 19 -20.25 4.57 -19.30
C GLY A 19 -18.80 4.13 -19.35
N VAL A 20 -18.42 3.32 -18.36
CA VAL A 20 -17.14 2.60 -18.37
C VAL A 20 -17.24 1.48 -19.39
N LEU A 21 -16.18 1.33 -20.19
CA LEU A 21 -16.04 0.32 -21.23
C LEU A 21 -15.26 -0.87 -20.69
N GLY A 22 -15.95 -1.99 -20.48
CA GLY A 22 -15.35 -3.23 -19.98
C GLY A 22 -14.78 -3.10 -18.58
N ASP A 23 -13.93 -4.07 -18.22
CA ASP A 23 -13.25 -4.10 -16.95
C ASP A 23 -11.99 -3.21 -16.98
N PRO A 24 -11.65 -2.53 -15.86
CA PRO A 24 -10.44 -1.75 -15.78
C PRO A 24 -9.20 -2.65 -15.78
N ALA A 25 -8.10 -2.14 -16.36
CA ALA A 25 -6.80 -2.76 -16.18
C ALA A 25 -6.21 -2.34 -14.82
N LEU A 26 -5.64 -3.32 -14.10
CA LEU A 26 -5.02 -3.13 -12.79
C LEU A 26 -3.54 -3.50 -12.87
N GLU A 27 -2.67 -2.56 -12.53
CA GLU A 27 -1.23 -2.78 -12.38
C GLU A 27 -0.88 -2.63 -10.90
N CYS A 28 -0.32 -3.68 -10.29
CA CYS A 28 -0.01 -3.75 -8.86
C CYS A 28 1.48 -3.45 -8.62
N ASP A 29 1.79 -2.37 -7.89
CA ASP A 29 3.14 -2.04 -7.42
C ASP A 29 3.19 -2.24 -5.89
N THR A 30 4.37 -2.41 -5.31
CA THR A 30 4.60 -2.62 -3.88
C THR A 30 3.92 -1.60 -2.95
N LYS A 31 3.81 -0.33 -3.37
CA LYS A 31 3.21 0.75 -2.57
C LYS A 31 1.84 1.23 -3.05
N ARG A 32 1.50 0.98 -4.30
CA ARG A 32 0.34 1.58 -4.96
C ARG A 32 -0.25 0.70 -6.04
N MET A 33 -1.54 0.84 -6.29
CA MET A 33 -2.22 0.25 -7.44
C MET A 33 -2.41 1.32 -8.52
N LEU A 34 -2.21 0.96 -9.78
CA LEU A 34 -2.52 1.82 -10.92
C LEU A 34 -3.71 1.23 -11.67
N LEU A 35 -4.85 1.92 -11.56
CA LEU A 35 -6.08 1.58 -12.26
C LEU A 35 -6.16 2.35 -13.58
N THR A 36 -6.42 1.64 -14.67
CA THR A 36 -6.66 2.23 -16.00
C THR A 36 -8.08 1.92 -16.46
N LEU A 37 -8.88 2.98 -16.58
CA LEU A 37 -10.28 2.93 -17.02
C LEU A 37 -10.43 3.44 -18.45
N ARG A 38 -11.43 2.91 -19.15
CA ARG A 38 -11.85 3.41 -20.47
C ARG A 38 -13.30 3.87 -20.38
N THR A 39 -13.64 5.04 -20.92
CA THR A 39 -15.02 5.54 -20.96
C THR A 39 -15.45 5.88 -22.38
N GLN A 40 -16.74 5.74 -22.71
CA GLN A 40 -17.28 6.02 -24.06
C GLN A 40 -17.12 7.49 -24.47
N LYS A 41 -17.25 8.39 -23.49
CA LYS A 41 -17.16 9.84 -23.67
C LYS A 41 -16.17 10.44 -22.67
N PRO A 42 -15.75 11.70 -22.86
CA PRO A 42 -14.94 12.40 -21.87
C PRO A 42 -15.55 12.31 -20.47
N PHE A 43 -14.73 11.90 -19.51
CA PHE A 43 -15.15 11.70 -18.13
C PHE A 43 -15.11 13.03 -17.37
N ARG A 44 -16.21 13.37 -16.69
CA ARG A 44 -16.36 14.58 -15.88
C ARG A 44 -17.00 14.22 -14.55
N GLY A 45 -16.22 13.64 -13.67
CA GLY A 45 -16.73 13.08 -12.43
C GLY A 45 -15.61 12.81 -11.44
N LYS A 46 -15.86 11.88 -10.52
CA LYS A 46 -14.95 11.54 -9.44
C LYS A 46 -14.67 10.05 -9.44
N ILE A 47 -13.42 9.68 -9.15
CA ILE A 47 -13.03 8.30 -8.92
C ILE A 47 -12.45 8.22 -7.53
N TYR A 48 -12.97 7.34 -6.68
CA TYR A 48 -12.54 7.27 -5.30
C TYR A 48 -12.68 5.89 -4.68
N VAL A 49 -11.92 5.64 -3.62
CA VAL A 49 -12.04 4.42 -2.81
C VAL A 49 -13.28 4.52 -1.92
N ARG A 50 -14.12 3.48 -1.92
CA ARG A 50 -15.33 3.38 -1.09
C ARG A 50 -15.00 3.63 0.38
N GLY A 51 -15.78 4.48 1.05
CA GLY A 51 -15.58 4.85 2.45
C GLY A 51 -14.52 5.93 2.70
N ASN A 52 -13.62 6.17 1.75
CA ASN A 52 -12.49 7.11 1.90
C ASN A 52 -12.57 8.32 0.94
N SER A 53 -13.75 8.64 0.41
CA SER A 53 -13.94 9.76 -0.52
C SER A 53 -13.66 11.16 0.05
N HIS A 54 -13.57 11.29 1.37
CA HIS A 54 -13.26 12.55 2.06
C HIS A 54 -11.77 12.86 2.07
N LYS A 55 -10.92 11.86 1.81
CA LYS A 55 -9.47 11.97 1.75
C LYS A 55 -9.03 12.29 0.32
N ARG A 56 -8.21 13.32 0.14
CA ARG A 56 -7.78 13.78 -1.20
C ARG A 56 -6.85 12.77 -1.88
N GLU A 57 -6.08 12.04 -1.10
CA GLU A 57 -5.22 10.94 -1.52
C GLU A 57 -6.00 9.74 -2.11
N CYS A 58 -7.29 9.62 -1.80
CA CYS A 58 -8.17 8.52 -2.23
C CYS A 58 -9.28 8.98 -3.16
N LEU A 59 -9.25 10.26 -3.56
CA LEU A 59 -10.22 10.91 -4.41
C LEU A 59 -9.50 11.57 -5.58
N ALA A 60 -9.74 11.07 -6.78
CA ALA A 60 -9.39 11.73 -8.02
C ALA A 60 -10.62 12.50 -8.55
N ASP A 61 -10.57 13.82 -8.49
CA ASP A 61 -11.64 14.70 -8.98
C ASP A 61 -11.32 15.21 -10.38
N TYR A 62 -12.06 14.70 -11.37
CA TYR A 62 -11.95 15.05 -12.78
C TYR A 62 -13.06 16.01 -13.23
N SER A 63 -13.79 16.63 -12.29
CA SER A 63 -14.92 17.49 -12.62
C SER A 63 -14.54 18.75 -13.40
N THR A 64 -13.29 19.19 -13.29
CA THR A 64 -12.72 20.35 -14.01
C THR A 64 -11.78 19.94 -15.15
N ALA A 65 -11.53 18.64 -15.35
CA ALA A 65 -10.63 18.17 -16.39
C ALA A 65 -11.12 18.57 -17.79
N THR A 66 -10.21 19.12 -18.58
CA THR A 66 -10.40 19.32 -20.02
C THR A 66 -10.11 18.02 -20.76
N ALA A 67 -10.83 17.78 -21.87
CA ALA A 67 -10.67 16.58 -22.69
C ALA A 67 -9.22 16.37 -23.15
N HIS A 68 -8.42 17.44 -23.26
CA HIS A 68 -7.00 17.38 -23.60
C HIS A 68 -6.18 17.43 -22.30
N SER A 69 -5.60 16.28 -21.94
CA SER A 69 -4.63 16.03 -20.86
C SER A 69 -4.68 16.94 -19.62
N ALA A 70 -5.09 16.38 -18.48
CA ALA A 70 -4.89 17.01 -17.17
C ALA A 70 -4.16 16.03 -16.24
N THR A 71 -2.93 16.37 -15.85
CA THR A 71 -2.28 15.84 -14.65
C THR A 71 -2.92 16.53 -13.45
N ILE A 72 -3.61 15.77 -12.62
CA ILE A 72 -4.23 16.24 -11.39
C ILE A 72 -3.35 15.74 -10.24
N ASP A 73 -3.10 16.58 -9.24
CA ASP A 73 -2.21 16.33 -8.10
C ASP A 73 -2.32 14.88 -7.57
N HIS A 74 -1.19 14.29 -7.16
CA HIS A 74 -1.00 12.89 -6.71
C HIS A 74 -0.78 11.84 -7.82
N GLY A 75 -0.38 12.24 -9.03
CA GLY A 75 -0.04 11.29 -10.12
C GLY A 75 -1.25 10.76 -10.90
N ASN A 76 -2.44 11.26 -10.60
CA ASN A 76 -3.66 10.97 -11.35
C ASN A 76 -3.65 11.74 -12.67
N THR A 77 -3.82 11.06 -13.80
CA THR A 77 -3.73 11.70 -15.11
C THR A 77 -4.88 11.27 -16.01
N VAL A 78 -5.55 12.24 -16.62
CA VAL A 78 -6.40 12.00 -17.79
C VAL A 78 -5.48 11.98 -19.00
N ILE A 79 -5.33 10.82 -19.63
CA ILE A 79 -4.56 10.71 -20.86
C ILE A 79 -5.55 10.67 -22.01
N ASP A 80 -5.72 11.81 -22.68
CA ASP A 80 -6.26 11.82 -24.04
C ASP A 80 -5.07 11.82 -25.01
N GLN A 81 -4.81 10.66 -25.60
CA GLN A 81 -3.86 10.54 -26.69
C GLN A 81 -4.64 10.22 -27.97
N SER A 82 -5.04 11.31 -28.64
CA SER A 82 -5.24 11.47 -30.09
C SER A 82 -6.66 11.40 -30.65
N GLN A 83 -6.87 12.28 -31.65
CA GLN A 83 -8.09 12.75 -32.33
C GLN A 83 -8.90 11.67 -33.10
N ASN A 84 -8.78 10.39 -32.76
CA ASN A 84 -9.46 9.29 -33.45
C ASN A 84 -9.85 8.10 -32.55
N ARG A 85 -9.93 8.29 -31.22
CA ARG A 85 -10.42 7.23 -30.32
C ARG A 85 -11.87 7.48 -29.92
N ASN A 86 -12.73 6.48 -30.10
CA ASN A 86 -14.12 6.47 -29.62
C ASN A 86 -14.23 6.33 -28.08
N PHE A 87 -13.14 6.54 -27.33
CA PHE A 87 -13.08 6.36 -25.89
C PHE A 87 -12.00 7.23 -25.23
N THR A 88 -12.19 7.56 -23.95
CA THR A 88 -11.24 8.29 -23.10
C THR A 88 -10.54 7.33 -22.15
N ILE A 89 -9.24 7.52 -21.92
CA ILE A 89 -8.46 6.72 -20.96
C ILE A 89 -8.18 7.55 -19.70
N ILE A 90 -8.43 6.95 -18.54
CA ILE A 90 -8.20 7.56 -17.23
C ILE A 90 -7.23 6.67 -16.47
N ARG A 91 -6.16 7.25 -15.93
CA ARG A 91 -5.20 6.55 -15.06
C ARG A 91 -5.28 7.16 -13.66
N THR A 92 -5.58 6.34 -12.68
CA THR A 92 -5.64 6.75 -11.27
C THR A 92 -4.79 5.83 -10.41
N THR A 93 -4.04 6.42 -9.49
CA THR A 93 -3.20 5.71 -8.53
C THR A 93 -3.88 5.65 -7.18
N ILE A 94 -3.83 4.48 -6.54
CA ILE A 94 -4.38 4.25 -5.20
C ILE A 94 -3.24 3.80 -4.32
N ASP A 95 -2.95 4.60 -3.30
CA ASP A 95 -1.90 4.28 -2.33
C ASP A 95 -2.41 3.27 -1.30
N HIS A 96 -1.61 2.24 -1.04
CA HIS A 96 -2.01 1.14 -0.15
C HIS A 96 -2.23 1.62 1.29
N ASP A 97 -1.35 2.49 1.79
CA ASP A 97 -1.30 2.89 3.19
C ASP A 97 -2.23 4.07 3.48
N SER A 98 -2.34 5.01 2.55
CA SER A 98 -3.10 6.25 2.72
C SER A 98 -4.61 6.02 2.64
N CYS A 99 -5.05 5.03 1.85
CA CYS A 99 -6.46 4.73 1.62
C CYS A 99 -7.10 3.67 2.52
N HIS A 100 -6.42 3.29 3.62
CA HIS A 100 -6.88 2.23 4.54
C HIS A 100 -7.36 0.99 3.77
N THR A 101 -6.61 0.60 2.74
CA THR A 101 -6.89 -0.59 1.96
C THR A 101 -6.99 -1.79 2.90
N GLU A 102 -7.99 -2.65 2.71
CA GLU A 102 -8.12 -3.85 3.54
C GLU A 102 -6.91 -4.76 3.28
N LYS A 103 -6.03 -4.88 4.28
CA LYS A 103 -4.84 -5.74 4.24
C LYS A 103 -5.24 -7.12 4.72
N ILE A 104 -5.45 -8.04 3.79
CA ILE A 104 -5.84 -9.41 4.08
C ILE A 104 -4.56 -10.26 4.08
N LYS A 105 -4.09 -10.64 5.27
CA LYS A 105 -3.02 -11.64 5.38
C LYS A 105 -3.58 -12.99 4.96
N THR A 106 -3.06 -13.52 3.87
CA THR A 106 -3.43 -14.84 3.39
C THR A 106 -2.35 -15.80 3.89
N PHE A 107 -2.74 -16.69 4.80
CA PHE A 107 -1.87 -17.75 5.29
C PHE A 107 -2.27 -19.03 4.58
N GLU A 108 -1.27 -19.80 4.14
CA GLU A 108 -1.48 -21.16 3.69
C GLU A 108 -1.96 -22.00 4.88
N ASN A 109 -3.11 -22.64 4.74
CA ASN A 109 -3.60 -23.55 5.77
C ASN A 109 -2.78 -24.84 5.71
N LYS A 110 -1.69 -24.92 6.48
CA LYS A 110 -0.88 -26.15 6.59
C LYS A 110 -1.59 -27.29 7.34
N ASN A 111 -2.87 -27.13 7.71
CA ASN A 111 -3.70 -28.14 8.35
C ASN A 111 -4.73 -28.74 7.37
N LEU A 112 -4.22 -29.45 6.36
CA LEU A 112 -4.99 -30.32 5.48
C LEU A 112 -4.49 -31.76 5.67
N ASP A 113 -4.69 -32.29 6.87
CA ASP A 113 -4.58 -33.72 7.12
C ASP A 113 -5.96 -34.37 6.96
N PHE A 114 -6.03 -35.25 5.96
CA PHE A 114 -6.98 -36.35 5.75
C PHE A 114 -8.48 -36.04 5.54
N VAL A 115 -8.90 -36.27 4.29
CA VAL A 115 -10.26 -36.57 3.76
C VAL A 115 -11.16 -35.39 3.35
N GLU A 116 -11.02 -34.95 2.09
CA GLU A 116 -12.14 -34.78 1.13
C GLU A 116 -11.58 -34.48 -0.28
N ILE A 117 -11.42 -35.51 -1.12
CA ILE A 117 -11.18 -35.35 -2.56
C ILE A 117 -12.54 -35.54 -3.24
N LEU A 118 -13.11 -34.47 -3.83
CA LEU A 118 -13.56 -34.36 -5.24
C LEU A 118 -14.49 -33.15 -5.53
N LEU A 119 -14.63 -32.13 -4.67
CA LEU A 119 -15.51 -30.98 -5.00
C LEU A 119 -14.96 -29.56 -4.77
N THR A 120 -13.69 -29.38 -4.36
CA THR A 120 -13.17 -28.04 -4.04
C THR A 120 -11.95 -27.62 -4.85
N LEU A 121 -11.96 -27.86 -6.16
CA LEU A 121 -10.94 -27.37 -7.12
C LEU A 121 -10.96 -25.83 -7.33
N LYS A 122 -11.58 -25.08 -6.41
CA LYS A 122 -11.59 -23.60 -6.34
C LYS A 122 -11.25 -23.05 -4.96
N GLN A 123 -10.76 -23.87 -4.02
CA GLN A 123 -10.05 -23.31 -2.86
C GLN A 123 -8.62 -23.04 -3.29
N GLU A 124 -8.51 -21.94 -4.01
CA GLU A 124 -7.30 -21.34 -4.56
C GLU A 124 -6.19 -21.37 -3.49
N LEU A 125 -5.14 -22.16 -3.77
CA LEU A 125 -3.88 -22.15 -3.03
C LEU A 125 -3.31 -20.74 -3.11
N SER A 126 -3.81 -19.84 -2.29
CA SER A 126 -3.19 -18.55 -2.10
C SER A 126 -1.96 -18.81 -1.25
N PRO A 127 -0.73 -18.64 -1.78
CA PRO A 127 0.46 -18.82 -0.97
C PRO A 127 0.43 -17.85 0.22
N ASN A 128 1.33 -18.05 1.18
CA ASN A 128 1.53 -17.04 2.22
C ASN A 128 1.77 -15.69 1.54
N GLY A 129 1.06 -14.67 1.96
CA GLY A 129 1.11 -13.39 1.28
C GLY A 129 0.12 -12.37 1.83
N ILE A 130 0.15 -11.18 1.25
CA ILE A 130 -0.72 -10.07 1.63
C ILE A 130 -1.55 -9.70 0.41
N ALA A 131 -2.87 -9.75 0.55
CA ALA A 131 -3.78 -9.19 -0.43
C ALA A 131 -4.22 -7.79 0.01
N PHE A 132 -4.23 -6.86 -0.93
CA PHE A 132 -4.79 -5.53 -0.79
C PHE A 132 -6.07 -5.47 -1.61
N GLU A 133 -7.21 -5.26 -0.95
CA GLU A 133 -8.52 -5.23 -1.58
C GLU A 133 -9.18 -3.85 -1.43
N ASN A 134 -9.64 -3.28 -2.55
CA ASN A 134 -10.29 -1.98 -2.58
C ASN A 134 -11.53 -2.00 -3.48
N THR A 135 -12.61 -1.41 -2.99
CA THR A 135 -13.76 -1.08 -3.86
C THR A 135 -13.61 0.34 -4.39
N ILE A 136 -13.43 0.48 -5.70
CA ILE A 136 -13.29 1.75 -6.40
C ILE A 136 -14.62 2.16 -7.00
N ILE A 137 -15.06 3.39 -6.76
CA ILE A 137 -16.30 3.95 -7.28
C ILE A 137 -15.97 4.97 -8.36
N VAL A 138 -16.54 4.77 -9.54
CA VAL A 138 -16.49 5.68 -10.69
C VAL A 138 -17.82 6.40 -10.78
N GLN A 139 -17.82 7.67 -10.36
CA GLN A 139 -19.00 8.54 -10.32
C GLN A 139 -18.97 9.50 -11.50
N PHE A 140 -20.00 9.48 -12.35
CA PHE A 140 -20.08 10.34 -13.55
C PHE A 140 -20.67 11.73 -13.29
N HIS A 141 -21.31 11.95 -12.14
CA HIS A 141 -21.94 13.23 -11.82
C HIS A 141 -21.17 13.97 -10.72
N ARG A 142 -20.97 15.29 -10.87
CA ARG A 142 -20.12 16.11 -9.98
C ARG A 142 -20.54 16.10 -8.50
N HIS A 143 -21.83 15.94 -8.21
CA HIS A 143 -22.39 16.15 -6.85
C HIS A 143 -22.98 14.91 -6.19
N MET A 144 -23.33 13.86 -6.95
CA MET A 144 -24.12 12.76 -6.40
C MET A 144 -23.89 11.46 -7.15
N VAL A 145 -24.06 10.34 -6.44
CA VAL A 145 -24.03 9.02 -7.06
C VAL A 145 -25.29 8.82 -7.89
N THR A 146 -25.14 8.34 -9.12
CA THR A 146 -26.24 8.12 -10.06
C THR A 146 -26.30 6.66 -10.53
N LEU A 147 -27.41 6.26 -11.16
CA LEU A 147 -27.57 4.93 -11.76
C LEU A 147 -26.49 4.62 -12.83
N GLY A 148 -25.82 5.64 -13.38
CA GLY A 148 -24.74 5.46 -14.35
C GLY A 148 -23.40 5.07 -13.73
N ASP A 149 -23.26 5.19 -12.42
CA ASP A 149 -22.00 4.97 -11.71
C ASP A 149 -21.66 3.48 -11.64
N LYS A 150 -20.36 3.20 -11.51
CA LYS A 150 -19.82 1.85 -11.49
C LYS A 150 -18.93 1.67 -10.27
N SER A 151 -18.99 0.48 -9.67
CA SER A 151 -18.08 0.08 -8.60
C SER A 151 -17.29 -1.15 -9.03
N PHE A 152 -15.98 -1.11 -8.84
CA PHE A 152 -15.08 -2.22 -9.15
C PHE A 152 -14.39 -2.66 -7.87
N ASN A 153 -14.48 -3.95 -7.54
CA ASN A 153 -13.67 -4.52 -6.47
C ASN A 153 -12.35 -5.01 -7.10
N VAL A 154 -11.25 -4.38 -6.70
CA VAL A 154 -9.91 -4.71 -7.20
C VAL A 154 -9.08 -5.33 -6.09
N ARG A 155 -8.29 -6.35 -6.43
CA ARG A 155 -7.45 -7.09 -5.49
C ARG A 155 -6.06 -7.28 -6.07
N CYS A 156 -5.05 -6.79 -5.38
CA CYS A 156 -3.64 -7.11 -5.65
C CYS A 156 -3.14 -8.08 -4.59
N PHE A 157 -2.45 -9.14 -5.01
CA PHE A 157 -1.90 -10.14 -4.10
C PHE A 157 -0.37 -10.17 -4.21
N TYR A 158 0.30 -10.08 -3.06
CA TYR A 158 1.75 -10.12 -2.94
C TYR A 158 2.13 -11.38 -2.19
N ALA A 159 2.66 -12.37 -2.89
CA ALA A 159 3.17 -13.59 -2.28
C ALA A 159 4.42 -13.28 -1.46
N GLU A 160 4.45 -13.79 -0.23
CA GLU A 160 5.65 -13.89 0.59
C GLU A 160 6.46 -15.08 0.07
N SER A 161 7.68 -14.82 -0.42
CA SER A 161 8.61 -15.88 -0.80
C SER A 161 9.22 -16.50 0.45
N GLU A 162 9.22 -17.83 0.56
CA GLU A 162 10.06 -18.54 1.54
C GLU A 162 11.54 -18.31 1.20
N THR A 163 12.16 -17.27 1.76
CA THR A 163 13.62 -17.21 1.82
C THR A 163 14.05 -17.97 3.07
N THR A 164 14.26 -19.28 2.94
CA THR A 164 15.21 -19.94 3.84
C THR A 164 16.55 -19.26 3.58
N VAL A 165 17.06 -18.50 4.54
CA VAL A 165 18.43 -17.98 4.50
C VAL A 165 19.36 -19.19 4.67
N GLU A 166 19.53 -19.95 3.59
CA GLU A 166 20.51 -21.02 3.51
C GLU A 166 21.82 -20.40 3.05
N SER A 167 22.73 -20.16 3.99
CA SER A 167 24.12 -19.90 3.65
C SER A 167 24.74 -21.20 3.11
N LYS A 168 24.64 -21.46 1.80
CA LYS A 168 25.47 -22.46 1.13
C LYS A 168 26.89 -21.92 1.01
N PHE A 169 27.68 -22.12 2.06
CA PHE A 169 29.12 -21.87 2.04
C PHE A 169 29.82 -23.18 1.67
N GLU A 170 30.08 -23.38 0.38
CA GLU A 170 31.02 -24.40 -0.10
C GLU A 170 32.34 -23.68 -0.43
N VAL A 171 33.40 -24.03 0.29
CA VAL A 171 34.69 -23.32 0.30
C VAL A 171 35.61 -23.90 -0.76
N SER A 172 35.96 -23.11 -1.76
CA SER A 172 37.23 -23.27 -2.47
C SER A 172 37.84 -21.90 -2.77
N MET A 173 39.00 -21.65 -2.17
CA MET A 173 39.64 -20.33 -2.06
C MET A 173 40.28 -19.83 -3.36
N ILE A 174 40.20 -18.51 -3.59
CA ILE A 174 41.15 -17.75 -4.42
C ILE A 174 41.57 -16.54 -3.55
N PRO A 175 42.87 -16.27 -3.34
CA PRO A 175 43.28 -15.30 -2.33
C PRO A 175 43.25 -13.88 -2.90
N THR A 176 42.42 -13.04 -2.32
CA THR A 176 42.54 -11.58 -2.43
C THR A 176 43.02 -11.05 -1.09
N GLY A 177 44.12 -10.30 -1.10
CA GLY A 177 44.66 -9.69 0.12
C GLY A 177 43.69 -8.65 0.68
N LEU A 178 43.19 -8.90 1.89
CA LEU A 178 42.40 -7.95 2.67
C LEU A 178 43.34 -7.06 3.49
N ILE A 179 43.35 -5.75 3.21
CA ILE A 179 43.80 -4.77 4.20
C ILE A 179 42.57 -4.43 5.04
N GLN A 180 42.49 -5.01 6.23
CA GLN A 180 41.41 -4.77 7.18
C GLN A 180 42.01 -4.26 8.49
N HIS A 181 41.68 -3.03 8.85
CA HIS A 181 41.93 -2.51 10.19
C HIS A 181 40.66 -2.69 10.99
N ASP A 182 40.72 -3.54 12.01
CA ASP A 182 39.65 -3.69 12.98
C ASP A 182 40.01 -2.91 14.24
N MET A 183 39.12 -2.00 14.64
CA MET A 183 39.34 -1.13 15.80
C MET A 183 38.63 -1.76 17.00
N GLN A 184 39.41 -2.41 17.86
CA GLN A 184 38.85 -3.21 18.96
C GLN A 184 38.38 -2.32 20.11
N MET A 185 37.10 -2.44 20.46
CA MET A 185 36.46 -1.65 21.51
C MET A 185 37.04 -1.99 22.90
N PRO A 186 37.34 -0.99 23.74
CA PRO A 186 37.98 -1.24 25.03
C PRO A 186 37.09 -1.94 26.03
N ASN A 187 37.71 -2.78 26.86
CA ASN A 187 37.03 -3.53 27.91
C ASN A 187 36.71 -2.59 29.09
N CYS A 188 35.43 -2.50 29.45
CA CYS A 188 34.92 -1.66 30.53
C CYS A 188 34.55 -2.51 31.73
N ILE A 189 34.99 -2.10 32.92
CA ILE A 189 34.72 -2.80 34.17
C ILE A 189 33.82 -1.93 35.04
N TYR A 190 32.75 -2.54 35.54
CA TYR A 190 31.80 -1.92 36.46
C TYR A 190 32.13 -2.26 37.90
N SER A 191 32.13 -1.25 38.78
CA SER A 191 32.36 -1.42 40.22
C SER A 191 31.42 -0.55 41.05
N VAL A 192 30.90 -1.11 42.15
CA VAL A 192 30.11 -0.38 43.14
C VAL A 192 30.99 -0.09 44.35
N ARG A 193 31.15 1.19 44.70
CA ARG A 193 32.06 1.68 45.73
C ARG A 193 31.31 2.43 46.82
N GLY A 194 31.71 2.25 48.07
CA GLY A 194 31.07 2.91 49.21
C GLY A 194 31.70 4.27 49.54
N GLN A 195 30.89 5.19 50.05
CA GLN A 195 31.28 6.48 50.65
C GLN A 195 31.84 7.54 49.68
N THR A 196 32.68 7.16 48.71
CA THR A 196 33.30 8.10 47.75
C THR A 196 33.41 7.50 46.34
N LEU A 197 33.58 8.36 45.32
CA LEU A 197 33.68 7.97 43.90
C LEU A 197 34.84 6.98 43.60
N ASN A 198 35.89 6.99 44.40
CA ASN A 198 37.03 6.05 44.31
C ASN A 198 37.16 5.14 45.54
N GLY A 199 36.10 5.00 46.34
CA GLY A 199 36.11 4.27 47.60
C GLY A 199 36.30 2.75 47.47
N PRO A 200 36.30 2.03 48.60
CA PRO A 200 36.42 0.57 48.58
C PRO A 200 35.23 -0.07 47.88
N LEU A 201 35.49 -1.17 47.16
CA LEU A 201 34.46 -2.01 46.57
C LEU A 201 33.61 -2.63 47.67
N ILE A 202 32.30 -2.45 47.58
CA ILE A 202 31.35 -2.98 48.55
C ILE A 202 30.45 -4.01 47.90
N LYS A 203 30.10 -5.06 48.65
CA LYS A 203 29.18 -6.11 48.20
C LYS A 203 27.78 -5.96 48.80
N SER A 204 27.67 -5.25 49.91
CA SER A 204 26.43 -4.95 50.63
C SER A 204 26.50 -3.55 51.21
N ALA A 205 25.34 -2.92 51.39
CA ALA A 205 25.19 -1.58 51.97
C ALA A 205 23.98 -1.53 52.90
N GLU A 206 24.06 -0.74 53.96
CA GLU A 206 22.95 -0.50 54.89
C GLU A 206 21.99 0.58 54.36
N VAL A 207 20.74 0.55 54.81
CA VAL A 207 19.70 1.48 54.36
C VAL A 207 20.05 2.89 54.85
N GLY A 208 20.34 3.79 53.90
CA GLY A 208 20.81 5.17 54.16
C GLY A 208 22.27 5.43 53.76
N ALA A 209 23.03 4.40 53.38
CA ALA A 209 24.42 4.56 52.93
C ALA A 209 24.51 5.04 51.47
N THR A 210 25.41 5.99 51.19
CA THR A 210 25.69 6.48 49.83
C THR A 210 26.65 5.56 49.09
N VAL A 211 26.21 5.07 47.92
CA VAL A 211 27.00 4.19 47.03
C VAL A 211 27.26 4.85 45.69
N PHE A 212 28.44 4.61 45.12
CA PHE A 212 28.91 5.18 43.86
C PHE A 212 29.15 4.07 42.84
N HIS A 213 28.49 4.21 41.69
CA HIS A 213 28.56 3.27 40.59
C HIS A 213 29.60 3.79 39.60
N LYS A 214 30.73 3.08 39.44
CA LYS A 214 31.84 3.53 38.61
C LYS A 214 32.10 2.56 37.46
N TRP A 215 32.11 3.12 36.24
CA TRP A 215 32.54 2.44 35.02
C TRP A 215 33.97 2.89 34.66
N GLU A 216 34.88 1.94 34.50
CA GLU A 216 36.26 2.21 34.07
C GLU A 216 36.57 1.43 32.79
N CYS A 217 36.78 2.14 31.69
CA CYS A 217 37.11 1.58 30.39
C CYS A 217 38.58 1.81 30.09
N LYS A 218 39.32 0.75 29.74
CA LYS A 218 40.72 0.88 29.29
C LYS A 218 40.78 0.92 27.77
N GLY A 219 40.83 2.13 27.20
CA GLY A 219 41.10 2.38 25.77
C GLY A 219 42.26 1.52 25.28
N GLY A 220 42.07 0.74 24.21
CA GLY A 220 43.17 0.00 23.59
C GLY A 220 44.24 0.97 23.11
N SER A 221 45.49 0.79 23.54
CA SER A 221 46.62 1.60 23.10
C SER A 221 46.92 1.30 21.63
N GLY A 222 46.28 2.03 20.73
CA GLY A 222 46.69 2.07 19.32
C GLY A 222 48.03 2.80 19.20
N LYS A 223 49.06 2.08 18.77
CA LYS A 223 50.27 2.67 18.17
C LYS A 223 50.01 2.95 16.70
#